data_AF-A0A5J4RGQ6-F1
#
_entry.id   AF-A0A5J4RGQ6-F1
#
_cell.length_a   1.000
_cell.length_b   1.000
_cell.length_c   1.000
_cell.angle_alpha   90.00
_cell.angle_beta   90.00
_cell.angle_gamma   90.00
#
_symmetry.space_group_name_H-M   'P 1'
#
loop_
_entity.id
_entity.type
_entity.pdbx_description
1 polymer ?
#
loop_
_entity_poly.entity_id
_entity_poly.type
_entity_poly.pdbx_seq_one_letter_code
_entity_poly.pdbx_strand_id
1 'polypeptide(L)'
;MGVALITPFKEDESVDYNALMRMTDYLVQNNTDFLCVLGTTAETPTLTEEEKRTIKQMVVERVNKKIPVILGVGGNNTRAVAESLQKEDYKGIDAILSVTPYYNKPSQEGLYQHYKVVSEATNLPIVLYNVPGRTGINMTAETTLRIACDFKNVVAIKEASGNITQMDDIIKNKPA
;
A
#
# COMPACT_ATOMS: atom_id res chain seq x y z
N MET A 1 16.62 -1.48 -0.79
CA MET A 1 15.47 -2.36 -0.46
C MET A 1 14.40 -1.55 0.27
N GLY A 2 13.10 -1.76 -0.01
CA GLY A 2 12.00 -1.14 0.74
C GLY A 2 11.55 -1.97 1.93
N VAL A 3 11.08 -1.33 3.01
CA VAL A 3 10.67 -2.01 4.25
C VAL A 3 9.20 -1.79 4.55
N ALA A 4 8.45 -2.88 4.75
CA ALA A 4 7.11 -2.81 5.34
C ALA A 4 7.24 -2.60 6.85
N LEU A 5 6.95 -1.37 7.29
CA LEU A 5 7.14 -0.94 8.67
C LEU A 5 6.12 -1.63 9.59
N ILE A 6 6.59 -2.19 10.70
CA ILE A 6 5.74 -2.73 11.77
C ILE A 6 5.14 -1.59 12.60
N THR A 7 4.05 -1.86 13.32
CA THR A 7 3.54 -0.99 14.38
C THR A 7 3.91 -1.60 15.72
N PRO A 8 4.88 -1.06 16.47
CA PRO A 8 5.19 -1.55 17.81
C PRO A 8 4.05 -1.28 18.78
N PHE A 9 3.75 -2.23 19.66
CA PHE A 9 2.75 -2.11 20.72
C PHE A 9 3.40 -2.32 22.09
N LYS A 10 2.80 -1.72 23.13
CA LYS A 10 3.16 -1.95 24.52
C LYS A 10 2.45 -3.20 25.06
N GLU A 11 2.77 -3.59 26.29
CA GLU A 11 2.10 -4.70 26.98
C GLU A 11 0.60 -4.48 27.18
N ASP A 12 0.15 -3.22 27.24
CA ASP A 12 -1.26 -2.84 27.35
C ASP A 12 -1.98 -2.73 25.99
N GLU A 13 -1.36 -3.24 24.92
CA GLU A 13 -1.84 -3.22 23.53
C GLU A 13 -1.94 -1.82 22.90
N SER A 14 -1.60 -0.74 23.63
CA SER A 14 -1.51 0.59 23.04
C SER A 14 -0.29 0.72 22.13
N VAL A 15 -0.38 1.53 21.07
CA VAL A 15 0.73 1.80 20.16
C VAL A 15 1.93 2.41 20.92
N ASP A 16 3.11 1.82 20.76
CA ASP A 16 4.38 2.39 21.23
C ASP A 16 4.97 3.33 20.18
N TYR A 17 4.48 4.58 20.18
CA TYR A 17 4.97 5.63 19.29
C TYR A 17 6.46 5.93 19.46
N ASN A 18 7.02 5.78 20.65
CA ASN A 18 8.44 6.02 20.88
C ASN A 18 9.28 4.93 20.21
N ALA A 19 8.89 3.66 20.33
CA ALA A 19 9.52 2.56 19.61
C ALA A 19 9.38 2.72 18.09
N LEU A 20 8.20 3.13 17.60
CA LEU A 20 7.98 3.41 16.18
C LEU A 20 8.96 4.47 15.65
N MET A 21 9.19 5.55 16.39
CA MET A 21 10.15 6.59 15.98
C MET A 21 11.60 6.11 16.01
N ARG A 22 11.99 5.31 16.99
CA ARG A 22 13.34 4.67 17.02
C ARG A 22 13.54 3.74 15.83
N MET A 23 12.53 2.93 15.50
CA MET A 23 12.56 2.03 14.34
C MET A 23 12.65 2.82 13.03
N THR A 24 11.86 3.90 12.90
CA THR A 24 11.87 4.77 11.72
C THR A 24 13.26 5.37 11.51
N ASP A 25 13.88 5.91 12.56
CA ASP A 25 15.24 6.43 12.50
C ASP A 25 16.25 5.38 12.07
N TYR A 26 16.19 4.20 12.69
CA TYR A 26 17.09 3.11 12.38
C TYR A 26 17.02 2.77 10.89
N LEU A 27 15.82 2.61 10.33
CA LEU A 27 15.65 2.28 8.92
C LEU A 27 16.14 3.39 7.99
N VAL A 28 15.82 4.65 8.29
CA VAL A 28 16.27 5.81 7.51
C VAL A 28 17.80 5.95 7.52
N GLN A 29 18.46 5.63 8.64
CA GLN A 29 19.92 5.70 8.77
C GLN A 29 20.65 4.52 8.12
N ASN A 30 19.96 3.40 7.85
CA ASN A 30 20.56 2.15 7.38
C ASN A 30 20.17 1.80 5.93
N ASN A 31 20.31 2.75 5.00
CA ASN A 31 20.17 2.54 3.54
C ASN A 31 18.85 1.86 3.11
N THR A 32 17.75 2.12 3.81
CA THR A 32 16.42 1.74 3.34
C THR A 32 16.03 2.64 2.17
N ASP A 33 15.58 2.07 1.05
CA ASP A 33 15.24 2.88 -0.15
C ASP A 33 13.92 3.63 0.05
N PHE A 34 12.95 3.01 0.74
CA PHE A 34 11.64 3.60 1.04
C PHE A 34 10.95 2.84 2.18
N LEU A 35 10.01 3.50 2.85
CA LEU A 35 9.16 2.88 3.87
C LEU A 35 7.74 2.65 3.33
N CYS A 36 7.23 1.44 3.53
CA CYS A 36 5.81 1.14 3.38
C CYS A 36 5.14 1.17 4.76
N VAL A 37 4.35 2.20 5.00
CA VAL A 37 3.71 2.52 6.29
C VAL A 37 2.24 2.14 6.23
N LEU A 38 1.67 1.63 7.34
CA LEU A 38 0.28 1.14 7.38
C LEU A 38 -0.05 0.08 6.30
N GLY A 39 0.93 -0.77 5.97
CA GLY A 39 0.69 -1.98 5.20
C GLY A 39 0.24 -3.16 6.09
N THR A 40 0.02 -4.35 5.51
CA THR A 40 -0.40 -5.53 6.30
C THR A 40 0.56 -5.88 7.45
N THR A 41 1.87 -5.69 7.26
CA THR A 41 2.90 -5.92 8.29
C THR A 41 2.76 -4.98 9.51
N ALA A 42 2.11 -3.84 9.33
CA ALA A 42 1.81 -2.87 10.37
C ALA A 42 0.54 -3.21 11.18
N GLU A 43 -0.08 -4.36 10.89
CA GLU A 43 -1.34 -4.81 11.52
C GLU A 43 -2.50 -3.84 11.31
N THR A 44 -2.51 -3.11 10.18
CA THR A 44 -3.49 -2.06 9.89
C THR A 44 -4.98 -2.43 10.07
N PRO A 45 -5.43 -3.68 9.82
CA PRO A 45 -6.83 -4.06 10.10
C PRO A 45 -7.25 -3.96 11.58
N THR A 46 -6.31 -3.97 12.53
CA THR A 46 -6.60 -3.89 13.98
C THR A 46 -6.39 -2.49 14.56
N LEU A 47 -5.92 -1.53 13.75
CA LEU A 47 -5.73 -0.15 14.18
C LEU A 47 -7.01 0.66 14.02
N THR A 48 -7.25 1.56 14.98
CA THR A 48 -8.27 2.61 14.88
C THR A 48 -7.85 3.68 13.87
N GLU A 49 -8.81 4.47 13.38
CA GLU A 49 -8.53 5.59 12.47
C GLU A 49 -7.64 6.66 13.11
N GLU A 50 -7.78 6.88 14.42
CA GLU A 50 -6.94 7.83 15.15
C GLU A 50 -5.47 7.36 15.24
N GLU A 51 -5.24 6.07 15.51
CA GLU A 51 -3.90 5.49 15.52
C GLU A 51 -3.28 5.56 14.12
N LYS A 52 -4.03 5.21 13.07
CA LYS A 52 -3.56 5.32 11.67
C LYS A 52 -3.14 6.75 11.34
N ARG A 53 -3.96 7.74 11.69
CA ARG A 53 -3.66 9.15 11.46
C ARG A 53 -2.40 9.59 12.21
N THR A 54 -2.27 9.20 13.47
CA THR A 54 -1.11 9.54 14.31
C THR A 54 0.17 8.88 13.79
N ILE A 55 0.13 7.59 13.45
CA ILE A 55 1.26 6.86 12.84
C ILE A 55 1.69 7.53 11.53
N LYS A 56 0.73 7.80 10.61
CA LYS A 56 0.99 8.49 9.34
C LYS A 56 1.73 9.80 9.58
N GLN A 57 1.19 10.66 10.44
CA GLN A 57 1.76 11.97 10.73
C GLN A 57 3.18 11.86 11.30
N MET A 58 3.35 11.07 12.36
CA MET A 58 4.64 10.94 13.04
C MET A 58 5.72 10.37 12.12
N VAL A 59 5.41 9.34 11.32
CA VAL A 59 6.39 8.74 10.41
C VAL A 59 6.78 9.72 9.30
N VAL A 60 5.82 10.42 8.69
CA VAL A 60 6.11 11.42 7.65
C VAL A 60 7.00 12.55 8.19
N GLU A 61 6.64 13.10 9.35
CA GLU A 61 7.43 14.15 10.01
C GLU A 61 8.84 13.67 10.36
N ARG A 62 8.98 12.42 10.84
CA ARG A 62 10.26 11.85 11.24
C ARG A 62 11.17 11.53 10.05
N VAL A 63 10.61 10.98 8.97
CA VAL A 63 11.34 10.72 7.72
C VAL A 63 11.81 12.03 7.09
N ASN A 64 11.00 13.09 7.19
CA ASN A 64 11.34 14.44 6.73
C ASN A 64 11.92 14.45 5.30
N LYS A 65 11.26 13.73 4.38
CA LYS A 65 11.63 13.61 2.96
C LYS A 65 13.01 13.02 2.66
N LYS A 66 13.68 12.38 3.63
CA LYS A 66 14.99 11.74 3.40
C LYS A 66 14.89 10.53 2.47
N ILE A 67 13.79 9.79 2.56
CA ILE A 67 13.45 8.65 1.69
C ILE A 67 11.94 8.69 1.38
N PRO A 68 11.49 8.08 0.27
CA PRO A 68 10.08 7.99 -0.04
C PRO A 68 9.26 7.24 1.02
N VAL A 69 8.03 7.69 1.23
CA VAL A 69 7.03 7.06 2.09
C VAL A 69 5.85 6.60 1.24
N ILE A 70 5.64 5.29 1.20
CA ILE A 70 4.50 4.64 0.57
C ILE A 70 3.47 4.31 1.66
N LEU A 71 2.25 4.84 1.54
CA LEU A 71 1.20 4.61 2.53
C LEU A 71 0.26 3.48 2.10
N GLY A 72 -0.03 2.53 2.98
CA GLY A 72 -1.08 1.54 2.74
C GLY A 72 -2.45 2.20 2.70
N VAL A 73 -3.08 2.16 1.53
CA VAL A 73 -4.46 2.64 1.31
C VAL A 73 -5.16 1.63 0.42
N GLY A 74 -6.00 0.80 1.02
CA GLY A 74 -6.74 -0.24 0.32
C GLY A 74 -7.84 -0.81 1.19
N GLY A 75 -8.68 -1.64 0.59
CA GLY A 75 -9.86 -2.18 1.25
C GLY A 75 -10.73 -2.93 0.27
N ASN A 76 -11.75 -3.60 0.79
CA ASN A 76 -12.69 -4.36 -0.03
C ASN A 76 -13.96 -3.59 -0.40
N ASN A 77 -14.09 -2.34 0.05
CA ASN A 77 -15.15 -1.42 -0.29
C ASN A 77 -14.60 -0.28 -1.17
N THR A 78 -14.78 -0.40 -2.48
CA THR A 78 -14.25 0.55 -3.48
C THR A 78 -14.65 2.01 -3.18
N ARG A 79 -15.90 2.24 -2.77
CA ARG A 79 -16.38 3.60 -2.47
C ARG A 79 -15.68 4.18 -1.26
N ALA A 80 -15.53 3.40 -0.19
CA ALA A 80 -14.84 3.86 1.02
C ALA A 80 -13.36 4.18 0.75
N VAL A 81 -12.67 3.38 -0.07
CA VAL A 81 -11.27 3.65 -0.46
C VAL A 81 -11.18 4.94 -1.26
N ALA A 82 -12.04 5.14 -2.26
CA ALA A 82 -12.06 6.37 -3.06
C ALA A 82 -12.38 7.62 -2.22
N GLU A 83 -13.32 7.51 -1.28
CA GLU A 83 -13.65 8.62 -0.38
C GLU A 83 -12.48 9.01 0.55
N SER A 84 -11.74 8.04 1.09
CA SER A 84 -10.54 8.31 1.90
C SER A 84 -9.49 9.07 1.07
N LEU A 85 -9.24 8.61 -0.17
CA LEU A 85 -8.30 9.24 -1.11
C LEU A 85 -8.64 10.70 -1.44
N GLN A 86 -9.91 11.08 -1.38
CA GLN A 86 -10.36 12.43 -1.67
C GLN A 86 -10.46 13.33 -0.43
N LYS A 87 -10.67 12.76 0.75
CA LYS A 87 -10.96 13.50 1.99
C LYS A 87 -9.74 13.73 2.87
N GLU A 88 -8.75 12.84 2.81
CA GLU A 88 -7.58 12.91 3.68
C GLU A 88 -6.44 13.78 3.11
N ASP A 89 -5.61 14.31 4.01
CA ASP A 89 -4.33 14.90 3.64
C ASP A 89 -3.26 13.81 3.47
N TYR A 90 -2.63 13.81 2.31
CA TYR A 90 -1.53 12.92 1.92
C TYR A 90 -0.19 13.68 1.76
N LYS A 91 -0.08 14.89 2.31
CA LYS A 91 1.17 15.65 2.31
C LYS A 91 2.32 14.82 2.88
N GLY A 92 3.38 14.68 2.11
CA GLY A 92 4.57 13.91 2.47
C GLY A 92 4.48 12.40 2.22
N ILE A 93 3.39 11.94 1.59
CA ILE A 93 3.27 10.60 1.02
C ILE A 93 3.64 10.65 -0.47
N ASP A 94 4.51 9.73 -0.90
CA ASP A 94 5.03 9.70 -2.27
C ASP A 94 4.27 8.72 -3.17
N ALA A 95 3.62 7.72 -2.59
CA ALA A 95 2.75 6.77 -3.29
C ALA A 95 1.79 6.07 -2.31
N ILE A 96 0.75 5.44 -2.83
CA ILE A 96 -0.10 4.52 -2.05
C ILE A 96 0.21 3.05 -2.40
N LEU A 97 0.09 2.16 -1.43
CA LEU A 97 0.06 0.71 -1.61
C LEU A 97 -1.39 0.22 -1.46
N SER A 98 -1.98 -0.28 -2.54
CA SER A 98 -3.40 -0.65 -2.57
C SER A 98 -3.63 -2.13 -2.79
N VAL A 99 -4.02 -2.82 -1.70
CA VAL A 99 -4.29 -4.27 -1.68
C VAL A 99 -5.54 -4.63 -2.46
N THR A 100 -5.51 -5.75 -3.19
CA THR A 100 -6.70 -6.30 -3.85
C THR A 100 -7.83 -6.51 -2.83
N PRO A 101 -9.11 -6.20 -3.17
CA PRO A 101 -10.26 -6.48 -2.31
C PRO A 101 -10.26 -7.89 -1.74
N TYR A 102 -10.24 -7.98 -0.41
CA TYR A 102 -10.25 -9.22 0.36
C TYR A 102 -11.65 -9.59 0.82
N TYR A 103 -11.84 -10.85 1.23
CA TYR A 103 -13.12 -11.43 1.69
C TYR A 103 -14.18 -11.62 0.59
N ASN A 104 -14.52 -10.57 -0.16
CA ASN A 104 -15.59 -10.58 -1.16
C ASN A 104 -15.20 -11.20 -2.51
N LYS A 105 -13.90 -11.41 -2.78
CA LYS A 105 -13.36 -12.16 -3.95
C LYS A 105 -13.97 -11.71 -5.29
N PRO A 106 -13.78 -10.43 -5.71
CA PRO A 106 -14.33 -9.93 -6.97
C PRO A 106 -13.72 -10.63 -8.19
N SER A 107 -14.44 -10.70 -9.30
CA SER A 107 -13.88 -11.19 -10.57
C SER A 107 -12.71 -10.34 -11.07
N GLN A 108 -11.99 -10.79 -12.09
CA GLN A 108 -10.91 -9.98 -12.71
C GLN A 108 -11.43 -8.63 -13.22
N GLU A 109 -12.62 -8.61 -13.82
CA GLU A 109 -13.27 -7.35 -14.22
C GLU A 109 -13.65 -6.50 -12.99
N GLY A 110 -14.09 -7.13 -11.89
CA GLY A 110 -14.33 -6.42 -10.63
C GLY A 110 -13.06 -5.78 -10.05
N LEU A 111 -11.91 -6.45 -10.15
CA LEU A 111 -10.60 -5.90 -9.76
C LEU A 111 -10.23 -4.70 -10.65
N TYR A 112 -10.41 -4.82 -11.97
CA TYR A 112 -10.18 -3.72 -12.90
C TYR A 112 -11.05 -2.50 -12.56
N GLN A 113 -12.35 -2.68 -12.35
CA GLN A 113 -13.26 -1.58 -11.98
C GLN A 113 -12.94 -0.98 -10.62
N HIS A 114 -12.49 -1.80 -9.65
CA HIS A 114 -12.01 -1.29 -8.36
C HIS A 114 -10.83 -0.35 -8.56
N TYR A 115 -9.79 -0.78 -9.28
CA TYR A 115 -8.59 0.03 -9.48
C TYR A 115 -8.81 1.23 -10.41
N LYS A 116 -9.77 1.16 -11.35
CA LYS A 116 -10.22 2.33 -12.10
C LYS A 116 -10.71 3.44 -11.16
N VAL A 117 -11.62 3.12 -10.26
CA VAL A 117 -12.19 4.10 -9.32
C VAL A 117 -11.12 4.62 -8.35
N VAL A 118 -10.22 3.75 -7.88
CA VAL A 118 -9.08 4.15 -7.02
C VAL A 118 -8.14 5.09 -7.77
N SER A 119 -7.81 4.79 -9.03
CA SER A 119 -6.96 5.62 -9.90
C SER A 119 -7.57 6.99 -10.18
N GLU A 120 -8.86 7.06 -10.48
CA GLU A 120 -9.58 8.31 -10.75
C GLU A 120 -9.77 9.18 -9.49
N ALA A 121 -9.65 8.59 -8.28
CA ALA A 121 -9.84 9.30 -7.01
C ALA A 121 -8.59 10.03 -6.50
N THR A 122 -7.42 9.83 -7.08
CA THR A 122 -6.16 10.45 -6.61
C THR A 122 -5.16 10.72 -7.71
N ASN A 123 -4.33 11.74 -7.52
CA ASN A 123 -3.17 12.01 -8.38
C ASN A 123 -1.88 11.35 -7.87
N LEU A 124 -1.92 10.69 -6.70
CA LEU A 124 -0.76 9.99 -6.15
C LEU A 124 -0.41 8.77 -7.01
N PRO A 125 0.88 8.44 -7.14
CA PRO A 125 1.29 7.15 -7.68
C PRO A 125 0.72 5.99 -6.87
N ILE A 126 0.28 4.94 -7.57
CA ILE A 126 -0.36 3.75 -7.02
C ILE A 126 0.54 2.56 -7.25
N VAL A 127 0.86 1.88 -6.16
CA VAL A 127 1.46 0.56 -6.15
C VAL A 127 0.35 -0.47 -5.91
N LEU A 128 0.05 -1.27 -6.92
CA LEU A 128 -0.88 -2.39 -6.79
C LEU A 128 -0.31 -3.41 -5.79
N TYR A 129 -1.15 -4.12 -5.04
CA TYR A 129 -0.68 -5.14 -4.10
C TYR A 129 -1.48 -6.43 -4.22
N ASN A 130 -0.87 -7.42 -4.90
CA ASN A 130 -1.42 -8.75 -5.09
C ASN A 130 -0.87 -9.71 -4.03
N VAL A 131 -1.76 -10.27 -3.20
CA VAL A 131 -1.40 -11.17 -2.08
C VAL A 131 -2.49 -12.24 -1.88
N PRO A 132 -2.67 -13.15 -2.84
CA PRO A 132 -3.80 -14.09 -2.87
C PRO A 132 -3.93 -14.95 -1.61
N GLY A 133 -2.81 -15.27 -0.95
CA GLY A 133 -2.81 -16.01 0.32
C GLY A 133 -3.55 -15.31 1.46
N ARG A 134 -3.78 -13.99 1.37
CA ARG A 134 -4.56 -13.20 2.35
C ARG A 134 -5.89 -12.71 1.79
N THR A 135 -5.93 -12.38 0.50
CA THR A 135 -7.12 -11.76 -0.13
C THR A 135 -8.10 -12.80 -0.66
N GLY A 136 -7.64 -14.03 -0.87
CA GLY A 136 -8.44 -15.13 -1.40
C GLY A 136 -8.69 -15.03 -2.91
N ILE A 137 -8.00 -14.12 -3.60
CA ILE A 137 -8.06 -13.96 -5.04
C ILE A 137 -6.72 -13.49 -5.59
N ASN A 138 -6.31 -14.07 -6.71
CA ASN A 138 -5.13 -13.64 -7.46
C ASN A 138 -5.55 -12.64 -8.53
N MET A 139 -4.95 -11.44 -8.54
CA MET A 139 -5.00 -10.56 -9.70
C MET A 139 -4.00 -11.08 -10.73
N THR A 140 -4.49 -11.49 -11.91
CA THR A 140 -3.62 -12.11 -12.92
C THR A 140 -2.64 -11.10 -13.53
N ALA A 141 -1.60 -11.61 -14.22
CA ALA A 141 -0.71 -10.77 -15.03
C ALA A 141 -1.51 -9.93 -16.05
N GLU A 142 -2.45 -10.54 -16.77
CA GLU A 142 -3.30 -9.85 -17.75
C GLU A 142 -4.05 -8.66 -17.14
N THR A 143 -4.74 -8.88 -16.00
CA THR A 143 -5.47 -7.81 -15.30
C THR A 143 -4.52 -6.73 -14.79
N THR A 144 -3.38 -7.13 -14.23
CA THR A 144 -2.34 -6.20 -13.74
C THR A 144 -1.84 -5.29 -14.86
N LEU A 145 -1.50 -5.88 -16.02
CA LEU A 145 -0.99 -5.16 -17.19
C LEU A 145 -2.05 -4.25 -17.80
N ARG A 146 -3.31 -4.72 -17.91
CA ARG A 146 -4.43 -3.89 -18.37
C ARG A 146 -4.61 -2.65 -17.51
N ILE A 147 -4.61 -2.80 -16.18
CA ILE A 147 -4.69 -1.68 -15.23
C ILE A 147 -3.50 -0.72 -15.44
N ALA A 148 -2.28 -1.25 -15.50
CA ALA A 148 -1.08 -0.42 -15.66
C ALA A 148 -1.04 0.35 -17.00
N CYS A 149 -1.56 -0.23 -18.08
CA CYS A 149 -1.68 0.44 -19.38
C CYS A 149 -2.75 1.54 -19.38
N ASP A 150 -3.89 1.28 -18.77
CA ASP A 150 -5.05 2.18 -18.81
C ASP A 150 -4.90 3.38 -17.85
N PHE A 151 -4.13 3.23 -16.76
CA PHE A 151 -4.01 4.23 -15.70
C PHE A 151 -2.56 4.68 -15.46
N LYS A 152 -2.22 5.89 -15.91
CA LYS A 152 -0.86 6.45 -15.84
C LYS A 152 -0.28 6.63 -14.43
N ASN A 153 -1.14 6.75 -13.42
CA ASN A 153 -0.73 6.85 -12.01
C ASN A 153 -0.51 5.47 -11.37
N VAL A 154 -0.76 4.36 -12.06
CA VAL A 154 -0.38 3.02 -11.58
C VAL A 154 1.05 2.72 -12.02
N VAL A 155 1.98 2.79 -11.08
CA VAL A 155 3.43 2.83 -11.40
C VAL A 155 4.19 1.57 -11.01
N ALA A 156 3.61 0.72 -10.16
CA ALA A 156 4.28 -0.49 -9.69
C ALA A 156 3.29 -1.54 -9.18
N ILE A 157 3.78 -2.76 -8.97
CA ILE A 157 3.08 -3.83 -8.26
C ILE A 157 3.99 -4.45 -7.19
N LYS A 158 3.44 -4.62 -5.99
CA LYS A 158 3.95 -5.53 -4.96
C LYS A 158 3.33 -6.90 -5.21
N GLU A 159 4.08 -7.77 -5.86
CA GLU A 159 3.65 -9.13 -6.20
C GLU A 159 4.05 -10.08 -5.06
N ALA A 160 3.07 -10.61 -4.33
CA ALA A 160 3.27 -11.51 -3.20
C ALA A 160 2.50 -12.84 -3.36
N SER A 161 2.25 -13.27 -4.60
CA SER A 161 1.65 -14.59 -4.88
C SER A 161 2.67 -15.72 -4.80
N GLY A 162 3.96 -15.40 -4.98
CA GLY A 162 5.03 -16.41 -5.12
C GLY A 162 5.05 -17.08 -6.51
N ASN A 163 4.22 -16.64 -7.45
CA ASN A 163 4.19 -17.15 -8.81
C ASN A 163 5.23 -16.45 -9.69
N ILE A 164 6.39 -17.08 -9.83
CA ILE A 164 7.53 -16.55 -10.62
C ILE A 164 7.15 -16.35 -12.10
N THR A 165 6.34 -17.24 -12.69
CA THR A 165 5.89 -17.09 -14.07
C THR A 165 5.05 -15.83 -14.25
N GLN A 166 4.12 -15.57 -13.33
CA GLN A 166 3.32 -14.34 -13.36
C GLN A 166 4.19 -13.09 -13.18
N MET A 167 5.19 -13.14 -12.30
CA MET A 167 6.14 -12.02 -12.12
C MET A 167 6.92 -11.74 -13.42
N ASP A 168 7.43 -12.79 -14.07
CA ASP A 168 8.16 -12.70 -15.35
C ASP A 168 7.27 -12.12 -16.47
N ASP A 169 6.02 -12.57 -16.58
CA ASP A 169 5.05 -12.05 -17.54
C ASP A 169 4.77 -10.56 -17.33
N ILE A 170 4.62 -10.11 -16.07
CA ILE A 170 4.44 -8.70 -15.74
C ILE A 170 5.69 -7.89 -16.11
N ILE A 171 6.89 -8.37 -15.76
CA ILE A 171 8.16 -7.68 -16.04
C ILE A 171 8.37 -7.49 -17.55
N LYS A 172 8.07 -8.53 -18.35
CA LYS A 172 8.25 -8.51 -19.81
C LYS A 172 7.28 -7.57 -20.52
N ASN A 173 6.04 -7.50 -20.06
CA ASN A 173 4.96 -6.84 -20.78
C ASN A 173 4.50 -5.52 -20.14
N LYS A 174 5.16 -5.06 -19.06
CA LYS A 174 4.83 -3.79 -18.41
C LYS A 174 4.92 -2.60 -19.40
N PRO A 175 4.14 -1.54 -19.18
CA PRO A 175 4.33 -0.28 -19.90
C PRO A 175 5.77 0.25 -19.79
N ALA A 176 6.15 1.05 -20.79
CA ALA A 176 7.47 1.68 -20.90
C ALA A 176 7.77 2.58 -19.70
#